data_AF-A0A679C811-F1
#
_entry.id   AF-A0A679C811-F1
#
_cell.length_a   1.000
_cell.length_b   1.000
_cell.length_c   1.000
_cell.angle_alpha   90.00
_cell.angle_beta   90.00
_cell.angle_gamma   90.00
#
_symmetry.space_group_name_H-M   'P 1'
#
loop_
_entity.id
_entity.type
_entity.pdbx_description
1 polymer ?
#
loop_
_entity_poly.entity_id
_entity_poly.type
_entity_poly.pdbx_seq_one_letter_code
_entity_poly.pdbx_strand_id
1 'polypeptide(L)' 'ASTAFSSIAHITRDVNYGWIIRYLHANGASMFFICLFLHIGRGLYYGSFLYSETWNIGIILLLATMATAFMGYVLPWG' A
#
# COMPACT_ATOMS: atom_id res chain seq x y z
N ALA A 1 -21.37 -7.42 -6.75
CA ALA A 1 -20.50 -6.83 -7.79
C ALA A 1 -21.08 -5.55 -8.43
N SER A 2 -22.38 -5.25 -8.33
CA SER A 2 -22.98 -4.10 -9.03
C SER A 2 -22.73 -2.72 -8.37
N THR A 3 -22.40 -2.66 -7.08
CA THR A 3 -22.27 -1.39 -6.34
C THR A 3 -20.83 -0.96 -6.02
N ALA A 4 -19.84 -1.83 -6.25
CA ALA A 4 -18.45 -1.55 -5.88
C ALA A 4 -17.91 -0.33 -6.65
N PHE A 5 -17.92 -0.38 -7.98
CA PHE A 5 -17.48 0.73 -8.82
C PHE A 5 -18.27 2.02 -8.58
N SER A 6 -19.61 1.93 -8.50
CA SER A 6 -20.47 3.11 -8.28
C SER A 6 -20.26 3.74 -6.90
N SER A 7 -19.94 2.96 -5.87
CA SER A 7 -19.62 3.50 -4.54
C SER A 7 -18.31 4.31 -4.53
N ILE A 8 -17.29 3.91 -5.28
CA ILE A 8 -16.06 4.70 -5.45
C ILE A 8 -16.33 5.99 -6.22
N ALA A 9 -17.20 5.94 -7.23
CA ALA A 9 -17.64 7.13 -7.95
C ALA A 9 -18.37 8.11 -7.02
N HIS A 10 -19.26 7.61 -6.16
CA HIS A 10 -19.95 8.39 -5.13
C HIS A 10 -18.97 9.01 -4.12
N ILE A 11 -18.00 8.24 -3.60
CA ILE A 11 -16.95 8.79 -2.72
C ILE A 11 -16.18 9.92 -3.41
N THR A 12 -15.86 9.76 -4.69
CA THR A 12 -15.05 10.75 -5.40
C THR A 12 -15.83 12.03 -5.70
N ARG A 13 -17.13 11.93 -5.97
CA ARG A 13 -17.95 13.05 -6.49
C ARG A 13 -18.85 13.70 -5.45
N ASP A 14 -19.41 12.91 -4.54
CA ASP A 14 -20.54 13.33 -3.71
C ASP A 14 -20.19 13.38 -2.21
N VAL A 15 -19.08 12.78 -1.79
CA VAL A 15 -18.57 12.89 -0.42
C VAL A 15 -17.65 14.11 -0.29
N ASN A 16 -17.87 14.94 0.74
CA ASN A 16 -17.03 16.11 1.05
C ASN A 16 -15.54 15.73 1.11
N TYR A 17 -14.72 16.35 0.27
CA TYR A 17 -13.28 16.07 0.12
C TYR A 17 -12.93 14.59 -0.19
N GLY A 18 -13.90 13.77 -0.61
CA GLY A 18 -13.70 12.35 -0.84
C GLY A 18 -12.72 12.05 -1.97
N TRP A 19 -12.62 12.94 -2.98
CA TRP A 19 -11.59 12.86 -4.01
C TRP A 19 -10.17 12.97 -3.43
N ILE A 20 -9.93 13.89 -2.48
CA ILE A 20 -8.63 14.06 -1.84
C ILE A 20 -8.28 12.78 -1.09
N ILE A 21 -9.20 12.29 -0.26
CA ILE A 21 -8.99 11.09 0.56
C ILE A 21 -8.69 9.88 -0.33
N ARG A 22 -9.45 9.69 -1.40
CA ARG A 22 -9.25 8.59 -2.35
C ARG A 22 -7.87 8.64 -3.01
N TYR A 23 -7.49 9.80 -3.57
CA TYR A 23 -6.21 9.93 -4.25
C TYR A 23 -5.04 9.91 -3.27
N LEU A 24 -5.20 10.45 -2.07
CA LEU A 24 -4.21 10.34 -1.01
C LEU A 24 -3.98 8.87 -0.64
N HIS A 25 -5.04 8.08 -0.47
CA HIS A 25 -4.92 6.66 -0.15
C HIS A 25 -4.24 5.88 -1.29
N ALA A 26 -4.67 6.11 -2.54
CA ALA A 26 -4.09 5.43 -3.71
C ALA A 26 -2.62 5.79 -3.94
N ASN A 27 -2.26 7.08 -3.89
CA ASN A 27 -0.86 7.51 -4.02
C ASN A 27 -0.04 7.16 -2.76
N GLY A 28 -0.67 7.13 -1.59
CA GLY A 28 -0.08 6.72 -0.33
C GLY A 28 0.41 5.27 -0.39
N ALA A 29 -0.32 4.38 -1.06
CA ALA A 29 0.15 3.02 -1.33
C ALA A 29 1.47 3.02 -2.12
N SER A 30 1.58 3.81 -3.20
CA SER A 30 2.82 3.94 -3.97
C SER A 30 3.97 4.50 -3.13
N MET A 31 3.72 5.53 -2.33
CA MET A 31 4.72 6.10 -1.42
C MET A 31 5.19 5.08 -0.37
N PHE A 32 4.28 4.24 0.13
CA PHE A 32 4.62 3.17 1.06
C PHE A 32 5.62 2.18 0.44
N PHE A 33 5.41 1.78 -0.83
CA PHE A 33 6.37 0.91 -1.53
C PHE A 33 7.72 1.59 -1.81
N ILE A 34 7.72 2.88 -2.15
CA ILE A 34 8.97 3.65 -2.27
C ILE A 34 9.75 3.58 -0.96
N CYS A 35 9.09 3.84 0.18
CA CYS A 35 9.71 3.73 1.51
C CYS A 35 10.21 2.31 1.79
N LEU A 36 9.43 1.27 1.47
CA LEU A 36 9.85 -0.12 1.67
C LEU A 36 11.09 -0.48 0.85
N PHE A 37 11.14 -0.12 -0.43
CA PHE A 37 12.28 -0.43 -1.28
C PHE A 37 13.55 0.32 -0.83
N LEU A 38 13.42 1.59 -0.46
CA LEU A 38 14.53 2.34 0.13
C LEU A 38 14.99 1.74 1.47
N HIS A 39 14.05 1.31 2.32
CA HIS A 39 14.34 0.67 3.60
C HIS A 39 15.10 -0.66 3.42
N ILE A 40 14.66 -1.51 2.50
CA ILE A 40 15.33 -2.76 2.13
C ILE A 40 16.71 -2.47 1.55
N GLY A 41 16.82 -1.52 0.62
CA GLY A 41 18.09 -1.12 0.02
C GLY A 41 19.11 -0.65 1.06
N ARG A 42 18.67 0.18 2.02
CA ARG A 42 19.48 0.59 3.18
C ARG A 42 19.86 -0.61 4.07
N GLY A 43 18.97 -1.58 4.22
CA GLY A 43 19.25 -2.82 4.96
C GLY A 43 20.35 -3.66 4.30
N LEU A 44 20.31 -3.79 2.97
CA LEU A 44 21.32 -4.51 2.19
C LEU A 44 22.66 -3.77 2.18
N TYR A 45 22.66 -2.46 1.92
CA TYR A 45 23.88 -1.65 1.80
C TYR A 45 24.72 -1.63 3.09
N TYR A 46 24.08 -1.56 4.26
CA TYR A 46 24.77 -1.54 5.56
C TYR A 46 24.81 -2.91 6.26
N GLY A 47 24.47 -4.01 5.59
CA GLY A 47 24.53 -5.35 6.19
C GLY A 47 23.56 -5.59 7.34
N SER A 48 22.47 -4.81 7.44
CA SER A 48 21.52 -4.93 8.57
C SER A 48 20.65 -6.18 8.51
N PHE A 49 20.68 -6.93 7.40
CA PHE A 49 20.09 -8.26 7.31
C PHE A 49 20.77 -9.27 8.26
N LEU A 50 21.95 -8.97 8.79
CA LEU A 50 22.60 -9.78 9.83
C LEU A 50 21.81 -9.81 11.15
N TYR A 51 20.94 -8.83 11.39
CA TYR A 51 19.95 -8.89 12.48
C TYR A 51 18.78 -9.80 12.07
N SER A 52 19.01 -11.11 12.12
CA SER A 52 18.14 -12.14 11.54
C SER A 52 16.66 -12.01 11.93
N GLU A 53 16.36 -11.84 13.21
CA GLU A 53 14.97 -11.74 13.69
C GLU A 53 14.27 -10.51 13.12
N THR A 54 14.92 -9.34 13.19
CA THR A 54 14.40 -8.09 12.63
C THR A 54 14.23 -8.18 11.11
N TRP A 55 15.19 -8.81 10.43
CA TRP A 55 15.15 -8.98 8.98
C TRP A 55 14.02 -9.91 8.53
N ASN A 56 13.85 -11.05 9.22
CA ASN A 56 12.77 -12.00 8.94
C ASN A 56 11.39 -11.39 9.19
N ILE A 57 11.22 -10.62 10.28
CA ILE A 57 9.99 -9.83 10.50
C ILE A 57 9.79 -8.81 9.37
N GLY A 58 10.86 -8.14 8.93
CA GLY A 58 10.82 -7.22 7.78
C GLY A 58 10.34 -7.89 6.48
N ILE A 59 10.77 -9.11 6.19
CA ILE A 59 10.30 -9.90 5.05
C ILE A 59 8.80 -10.21 5.18
N ILE A 60 8.34 -10.62 6.36
CA ILE A 60 6.92 -10.88 6.61
C ILE A 60 6.10 -9.60 6.40
N LEU A 61 6.56 -8.45 6.90
CA LEU A 61 5.92 -7.15 6.70
C LEU A 61 5.85 -6.75 5.22
N LEU A 62 6.90 -7.02 4.44
CA LEU A 62 6.90 -6.81 3.00
C LEU A 62 5.80 -7.64 2.32
N LEU A 63 5.76 -8.95 2.59
CA LEU A 63 4.77 -9.84 1.98
C LEU A 63 3.33 -9.49 2.40
N ALA A 64 3.12 -9.16 3.67
CA ALA A 64 1.81 -8.72 4.17
C ALA A 64 1.36 -7.42 3.49
N THR A 65 2.27 -6.46 3.28
CA THR A 65 1.97 -5.21 2.57
C THR A 65 1.64 -5.47 1.10
N MET A 66 2.37 -6.37 0.43
CA MET A 66 2.09 -6.78 -0.95
C MET A 66 0.68 -7.38 -1.08
N ALA A 67 0.32 -8.31 -0.20
CA ALA A 67 -1.02 -8.91 -0.17
C ALA A 67 -2.10 -7.84 0.08
N THR A 68 -1.86 -6.92 1.02
CA THR A 68 -2.78 -5.82 1.35
C THR A 68 -3.00 -4.88 0.16
N ALA A 69 -1.93 -4.46 -0.51
CA ALA A 69 -2.02 -3.58 -1.67
C ALA A 69 -2.69 -4.26 -2.87
N PHE A 70 -2.38 -5.54 -3.10
CA PHE A 70 -3.02 -6.34 -4.14
C PHE A 70 -4.54 -6.43 -3.93
N MET A 71 -4.97 -6.83 -2.73
CA MET A 71 -6.40 -6.92 -2.41
C MET A 71 -7.08 -5.54 -2.48
N GLY A 72 -6.41 -4.48 -2.03
CA GLY A 72 -6.89 -3.10 -2.10
C GLY A 72 -7.12 -2.63 -3.54
N TYR A 73 -6.26 -3.01 -4.48
CA TYR A 73 -6.40 -2.68 -5.90
C TYR A 73 -7.63 -3.30 -6.55
N VAL A 74 -8.09 -4.46 -6.07
CA VAL A 74 -9.26 -5.16 -6.61
C VAL A 74 -10.59 -4.52 -6.14
N LEU A 75 -10.60 -3.82 -4.99
CA LEU A 75 -11.82 -3.28 -4.38
C LEU A 75 -12.64 -2.31 -5.28
N PRO A 76 -12.03 -1.40 -6.07
CA PRO A 76 -12.79 -0.50 -6.94
C PRO A 76 -13.54 -1.20 -8.08
N TRP A 77 -13.21 -2.46 -8.37
CA TRP A 77 -13.85 -3.26 -9.42
C TRP A 77 -13.92 -2.55 -10.79
N GLY A 78 -12.77 -1.99 -11.18
CA GLY A 78 -12.57 -1.30 -12.46
C GLY A 78 -12.08 -2.22 -13.57
#